data_AF-A0A818V6K4-F1
#
_entry.id   AF-A0A818V6K4-F1
#
_cell.length_a   1.000
_cell.length_b   1.000
_cell.length_c   1.000
_cell.angle_alpha   90.00
_cell.angle_beta   90.00
_cell.angle_gamma   90.00
#
_symmetry.space_group_name_H-M   'P 1'
#
loop_
_entity.id
_entity.type
_entity.pdbx_description
1 polymer ?
#
loop_
_entity_poly.entity_id
_entity_poly.type
_entity_poly.pdbx_seq_one_letter_code
_entity_poly.pdbx_strand_id
1 'polypeptide(L)'
;MTNTKINLFGNSRFVLRTAFHIRVKLAFTEFSTNFRNRYEKCQYELEQAIKDREGISNKFKSILDQVHDLEQQLSDLRKKIDSECTKKEIAAKKLQEIIESNPIQNNLFLSRPIRSSPRCDHDRNERNVARRLEQVLEVEHMNYEKLQNEKNEELARLWEDINKLKHELETRKVEIEKYKQIVEIRESIDNVLLTIDDRGI
;
A
#
# COMPACT_ATOMS: atom_id res chain seq x y z
N MET A 1 -91.58 -23.69 -53.88
CA MET A 1 -90.99 -23.21 -52.61
C MET A 1 -89.82 -24.11 -52.26
N THR A 2 -88.61 -23.71 -52.63
CA THR A 2 -87.38 -24.46 -52.36
C THR A 2 -86.85 -24.07 -50.98
N ASN A 3 -86.77 -25.07 -50.09
CA ASN A 3 -86.36 -24.91 -48.70
C ASN A 3 -84.82 -24.97 -48.63
N THR A 4 -84.16 -23.82 -48.72
CA THR A 4 -82.71 -23.73 -48.56
C THR A 4 -82.37 -23.90 -47.08
N LYS A 5 -82.09 -25.13 -46.64
CA LYS A 5 -81.46 -25.38 -45.34
C LYS A 5 -80.09 -24.73 -45.36
N ILE A 6 -79.98 -23.53 -44.80
CA ILE A 6 -78.70 -22.86 -44.55
C ILE A 6 -77.92 -23.78 -43.61
N ASN A 7 -76.79 -24.27 -44.10
CA ASN A 7 -75.95 -25.25 -43.41
C ASN A 7 -75.15 -24.55 -42.28
N LEU A 8 -75.85 -24.21 -41.19
CA LEU A 8 -75.34 -23.47 -40.03
C LEU A 8 -74.17 -24.17 -39.30
N PHE A 9 -73.98 -25.48 -39.51
CA PHE A 9 -72.90 -26.26 -38.89
C PHE A 9 -71.53 -26.07 -39.57
N GLY A 10 -71.49 -25.69 -40.86
CA GLY A 10 -70.23 -25.46 -41.59
C GLY A 10 -69.54 -24.16 -41.20
N ASN A 11 -70.31 -23.08 -41.08
CA ASN A 11 -69.78 -21.76 -40.66
C ASN A 11 -69.37 -21.74 -39.19
N SER A 12 -70.09 -22.44 -38.31
CA SER A 12 -69.75 -22.55 -36.88
C SER A 12 -68.37 -23.18 -36.65
N ARG A 13 -68.03 -24.28 -37.36
CA ARG A 13 -66.71 -24.93 -37.26
C ARG A 13 -65.58 -24.04 -37.79
N PHE A 14 -65.82 -23.31 -38.88
CA PHE A 14 -64.83 -22.39 -39.44
C PHE A 14 -64.54 -21.22 -38.47
N VAL A 15 -65.58 -20.64 -37.87
CA VAL A 15 -65.44 -19.55 -36.88
C VAL A 15 -64.72 -20.06 -35.62
N LEU A 16 -65.08 -21.24 -35.10
CA LEU A 16 -64.41 -21.83 -33.93
C LEU A 16 -62.94 -22.16 -34.19
N ARG A 17 -62.60 -22.71 -35.36
CA ARG A 17 -61.20 -22.98 -35.75
C ARG A 17 -60.39 -21.69 -35.87
N THR A 18 -60.98 -20.65 -36.46
CA THR A 18 -60.32 -19.35 -36.63
C THR A 18 -60.11 -18.66 -35.28
N ALA A 19 -61.12 -18.68 -34.40
CA ALA A 19 -61.02 -18.15 -33.05
C ALA A 19 -59.97 -18.89 -32.20
N PHE A 20 -59.90 -20.23 -32.31
CA PHE A 20 -58.84 -21.02 -31.68
C PHE A 20 -57.46 -20.63 -32.19
N HIS A 21 -57.29 -20.50 -33.51
CA HIS A 21 -56.01 -20.15 -34.11
C HIS A 21 -55.54 -18.73 -33.71
N ILE A 22 -56.47 -17.77 -33.61
CA ILE A 22 -56.19 -16.42 -33.10
C ILE A 22 -55.75 -16.48 -31.62
N ARG A 23 -56.45 -17.25 -30.77
CA ARG A 23 -56.07 -17.40 -29.36
C ARG A 23 -54.70 -18.03 -29.17
N VAL A 24 -54.38 -19.07 -29.94
CA VAL A 24 -53.05 -19.70 -29.91
C VAL A 24 -51.97 -18.70 -30.34
N LYS A 25 -52.21 -17.92 -31.41
CA LYS A 25 -51.27 -16.87 -31.83
C LYS A 25 -51.07 -15.80 -30.76
N LEU A 26 -52.15 -15.30 -30.15
CA LEU A 26 -52.05 -14.28 -29.10
C LEU A 26 -51.29 -14.80 -27.87
N ALA A 27 -51.60 -16.02 -27.43
CA ALA A 27 -50.88 -16.66 -26.31
C ALA A 27 -49.40 -16.88 -26.61
N PHE A 28 -49.06 -17.26 -27.85
CA PHE A 28 -47.67 -17.40 -28.28
C PHE A 28 -46.93 -16.05 -28.34
N THR A 29 -47.58 -14.99 -28.81
CA THR A 29 -47.01 -13.64 -28.83
C THR A 29 -46.77 -13.14 -27.40
N GLU A 30 -47.73 -13.33 -26.50
CA GLU A 30 -47.58 -12.96 -25.08
C GLU A 30 -46.46 -13.76 -24.40
N PHE A 31 -46.39 -15.08 -24.63
CA PHE A 31 -45.31 -15.92 -24.13
C PHE A 31 -43.94 -15.47 -24.65
N SER A 32 -43.80 -15.27 -25.96
CA SER A 32 -42.52 -14.87 -26.58
C SER A 32 -42.06 -13.47 -26.13
N THR A 33 -43.00 -12.55 -25.92
CA THR A 33 -42.70 -11.22 -25.38
C THR A 33 -42.25 -11.30 -23.92
N ASN A 34 -42.96 -12.08 -23.08
CA ASN A 34 -42.56 -12.28 -21.69
C ASN A 34 -41.22 -13.01 -21.56
N PHE A 35 -40.96 -14.01 -22.40
CA PHE A 35 -39.69 -14.72 -22.44
C PHE A 35 -38.55 -13.77 -22.82
N ARG A 36 -38.73 -12.98 -23.89
CA ARG A 36 -37.74 -11.99 -24.33
C ARG A 36 -37.44 -10.98 -23.23
N ASN A 37 -38.47 -10.40 -22.59
CA ASN A 37 -38.29 -9.42 -21.52
C ASN A 37 -37.51 -10.01 -20.33
N ARG A 38 -37.79 -11.25 -19.95
CA ARG A 38 -37.06 -11.94 -18.88
C ARG A 38 -35.61 -12.23 -19.29
N TYR A 39 -35.40 -12.69 -20.52
CA TYR A 39 -34.07 -12.96 -21.05
C TYR A 39 -33.23 -11.68 -21.09
N GLU A 40 -33.76 -10.58 -21.63
CA GLU A 40 -33.07 -9.28 -21.67
C GLU A 40 -32.75 -8.76 -20.27
N LYS A 41 -33.68 -8.91 -19.31
CA LYS A 41 -33.44 -8.54 -17.91
C LYS A 41 -32.31 -9.37 -17.30
N CYS A 42 -32.35 -10.70 -17.44
CA CYS A 42 -31.30 -11.57 -16.94
C CYS A 42 -29.94 -11.28 -17.60
N GLN A 43 -29.92 -11.02 -18.91
CA GLN A 43 -28.71 -10.64 -19.62
C GLN A 43 -28.13 -9.33 -19.09
N TYR A 44 -28.97 -8.32 -18.86
CA TYR A 44 -28.54 -7.05 -18.28
C TYR A 44 -27.96 -7.21 -16.87
N GLU A 45 -28.63 -7.97 -16.01
CA GLU A 45 -28.16 -8.25 -14.64
C GLU A 45 -26.82 -9.02 -14.65
N LEU A 46 -26.65 -9.96 -15.58
CA LEU A 46 -25.40 -10.70 -15.76
C LEU A 46 -24.26 -9.78 -16.23
N GLU A 47 -24.50 -8.94 -17.24
CA GLU A 47 -23.52 -7.97 -17.73
C GLU A 47 -23.09 -6.98 -16.65
N GLN A 48 -24.03 -6.55 -15.80
CA GLN A 48 -23.73 -5.67 -14.67
C GLN A 48 -22.87 -6.40 -13.61
N ALA A 49 -23.22 -7.65 -13.28
CA ALA A 49 -22.44 -8.45 -12.34
C ALA A 49 -21.01 -8.73 -12.83
N ILE A 50 -20.82 -8.94 -14.14
CA ILE A 50 -19.49 -9.08 -14.77
C ILE A 50 -18.68 -7.79 -14.63
N LYS A 51 -19.29 -6.63 -14.93
CA LYS A 51 -18.60 -5.33 -14.76
C LYS A 51 -18.21 -5.07 -13.31
N ASP A 52 -19.10 -5.37 -12.37
CA ASP A 52 -18.81 -5.21 -10.94
C ASP A 52 -17.68 -6.16 -10.50
N ARG A 53 -17.62 -7.38 -11.05
CA ARG A 53 -16.50 -8.32 -10.83
C ARG A 53 -15.18 -7.77 -11.34
N GLU A 54 -15.12 -7.30 -12.58
CA GLU A 54 -13.91 -6.70 -13.15
C GLU A 54 -13.45 -5.48 -12.34
N GLY A 55 -14.41 -4.64 -11.91
CA GLY A 55 -14.14 -3.49 -11.04
C GLY A 55 -13.50 -3.87 -9.70
N ILE A 56 -14.00 -4.92 -9.04
CA ILE A 56 -13.42 -5.43 -7.79
C ILE A 56 -12.04 -6.02 -8.03
N SER A 57 -11.85 -6.81 -9.09
CA SER A 57 -10.57 -7.42 -9.44
C SER A 57 -9.49 -6.37 -9.70
N ASN A 58 -9.82 -5.31 -10.44
CA ASN A 58 -8.91 -4.21 -10.72
C ASN A 58 -8.52 -3.43 -9.45
N LYS A 59 -9.49 -3.18 -8.56
CA LYS A 59 -9.21 -2.55 -7.25
C LYS A 59 -8.30 -3.42 -6.40
N PHE A 60 -8.55 -4.73 -6.35
CA PHE A 60 -7.72 -5.68 -5.61
C PHE A 60 -6.27 -5.68 -6.12
N LYS A 61 -6.08 -5.76 -7.45
CA LYS A 61 -4.75 -5.70 -8.06
C LYS A 61 -4.05 -4.37 -7.74
N SER A 62 -4.76 -3.25 -7.85
CA SER A 62 -4.19 -1.94 -7.50
C SER A 62 -3.75 -1.84 -6.04
N ILE A 63 -4.48 -2.46 -5.10
CA ILE A 63 -4.09 -2.46 -3.68
C ILE A 63 -2.87 -3.36 -3.45
N LEU A 64 -2.76 -4.49 -4.16
CA LEU A 64 -1.57 -5.34 -4.10
C LEU A 64 -0.31 -4.61 -4.58
N ASP A 65 -0.41 -3.90 -5.71
CA ASP A 65 0.70 -3.09 -6.23
C ASP A 65 1.10 -2.01 -5.22
N GLN A 66 0.14 -1.32 -4.60
CA GLN A 66 0.40 -0.32 -3.54
C GLN A 66 1.09 -0.93 -2.32
N VAL A 67 0.68 -2.12 -1.87
CA VAL A 67 1.34 -2.80 -0.75
C VAL A 67 2.77 -3.16 -1.10
N HIS A 68 3.02 -3.64 -2.31
CA HIS A 68 4.37 -3.96 -2.77
C HIS A 68 5.26 -2.71 -2.78
N ASP A 69 4.76 -1.59 -3.28
CA ASP A 69 5.48 -0.32 -3.30
C ASP A 69 5.79 0.18 -1.87
N LEU A 70 4.83 0.08 -0.94
CA LEU A 70 5.03 0.45 0.46
C LEU A 70 6.06 -0.45 1.16
N GLU A 71 6.05 -1.76 0.88
CA GLU A 71 7.05 -2.70 1.40
C GLU A 71 8.46 -2.38 0.88
N GLN A 72 8.56 -2.02 -0.40
CA GLN A 72 9.82 -1.60 -1.01
C GLN A 72 10.33 -0.30 -0.39
N GLN A 73 9.48 0.71 -0.22
CA GLN A 73 9.83 1.97 0.44
C GLN A 73 10.31 1.75 1.90
N LEU A 74 9.63 0.87 2.66
CA LEU A 74 10.06 0.51 4.00
C LEU A 74 11.42 -0.17 4.02
N SER A 75 11.71 -1.04 3.06
CA SER A 75 13.01 -1.69 2.91
C SER A 75 14.12 -0.66 2.66
N ASP A 76 13.87 0.30 1.77
CA ASP A 76 14.85 1.33 1.42
C ASP A 76 15.07 2.34 2.56
N LEU A 77 14.03 2.70 3.32
CA LEU A 77 14.18 3.52 4.52
C LEU A 77 14.97 2.81 5.62
N ARG A 78 14.79 1.50 5.80
CA ARG A 78 15.59 0.72 6.77
C ARG A 78 17.08 0.77 6.42
N LYS A 79 17.44 0.56 5.15
CA LYS A 79 18.83 0.67 4.69
C LYS A 79 19.41 2.08 4.93
N LYS A 80 18.60 3.13 4.72
CA LYS A 80 19.00 4.51 5.03
C LYS A 80 19.25 4.71 6.52
N ILE A 81 18.37 4.20 7.38
CA ILE A 81 18.57 4.25 8.85
C ILE A 81 19.86 3.55 9.23
N ASP A 82 20.12 2.34 8.73
CA ASP A 82 21.35 1.61 9.03
C ASP A 82 22.58 2.43 8.62
N SER A 83 22.54 3.06 7.44
CA SER A 83 23.61 3.95 6.98
C SER A 83 23.81 5.16 7.91
N GLU A 84 22.75 5.85 8.31
CA GLU A 84 22.86 7.00 9.20
C GLU A 84 23.30 6.63 10.62
N CYS A 85 22.84 5.47 11.13
CA CYS A 85 23.31 4.90 12.40
C CYS A 85 24.82 4.64 12.37
N THR A 86 25.34 4.03 11.30
CA THR A 86 26.80 3.78 11.18
C THR A 86 27.60 5.07 11.15
N LYS A 87 27.13 6.12 10.44
CA LYS A 87 27.79 7.45 10.44
C LYS A 87 27.79 8.08 11.83
N LYS A 88 26.68 7.99 12.55
CA LYS A 88 26.57 8.48 13.94
C LYS A 88 27.53 7.73 14.87
N GLU A 89 27.62 6.42 14.76
CA GLU A 89 28.54 5.62 15.57
C GLU A 89 30.01 5.96 15.29
N ILE A 90 30.37 6.16 14.02
CA ILE A 90 31.72 6.59 13.64
C ILE A 90 32.04 7.97 14.24
N ALA A 91 31.11 8.93 14.14
CA ALA A 91 31.28 10.26 14.72
C ALA A 91 31.42 10.18 16.26
N ALA A 92 30.60 9.37 16.92
CA ALA A 92 30.68 9.16 18.37
C ALA A 92 32.01 8.52 18.79
N LYS A 93 32.50 7.53 18.05
CA LYS A 93 33.83 6.94 18.30
C LYS A 93 34.94 7.96 18.11
N LYS A 94 34.86 8.82 17.10
CA LYS A 94 35.85 9.90 16.89
C LYS A 94 35.84 10.93 18.01
N LEU A 95 34.67 11.31 18.51
CA LEU A 95 34.57 12.16 19.71
C LEU A 95 35.22 11.50 20.93
N GLN A 96 34.93 10.22 21.14
CA GLN A 96 35.52 9.47 22.25
C GLN A 96 37.03 9.34 22.11
N GLU A 97 37.55 9.07 20.90
CA GLU A 97 38.99 9.09 20.62
C GLU A 97 39.61 10.46 20.93
N ILE A 98 38.97 11.58 20.56
CA ILE A 98 39.44 12.94 20.86
C ILE A 98 39.50 13.19 22.37
N ILE A 99 38.49 12.73 23.12
CA ILE A 99 38.44 12.87 24.58
C ILE A 99 39.51 12.01 25.26
N GLU A 100 39.65 10.74 24.87
CA GLU A 100 40.56 9.78 25.50
C GLU A 100 42.03 10.01 25.13
N SER A 101 42.29 10.40 23.88
CA SER A 101 43.65 10.64 23.39
C SER A 101 44.17 12.03 23.71
N ASN A 102 43.36 12.93 24.31
CA ASN A 102 43.65 14.34 24.51
C ASN A 102 45.03 14.55 25.19
N PRO A 103 46.10 14.82 24.43
CA PRO A 103 47.45 14.90 24.98
C PRO A 103 47.64 16.17 25.82
N ILE A 104 46.68 17.10 25.71
CA ILE A 104 46.76 18.46 26.23
C ILE A 104 46.35 18.53 27.70
N GLN A 105 45.43 17.66 28.14
CA GLN A 105 45.03 17.58 29.56
C GLN A 105 46.21 17.27 30.49
N ASN A 106 47.26 16.61 29.97
CA ASN A 106 48.49 16.31 30.70
C ASN A 106 49.71 17.16 30.26
N ASN A 107 49.49 18.25 29.51
CA ASN A 107 50.61 19.04 29.00
C ASN A 107 51.25 19.90 30.11
N LEU A 108 52.43 19.47 30.55
CA LEU A 108 53.25 20.12 31.59
C LEU A 108 53.57 21.60 31.28
N PHE A 109 53.53 22.04 30.02
CA PHE A 109 53.78 23.43 29.66
C PHE A 109 52.59 24.35 29.96
N LEU A 110 51.36 23.83 29.91
CA LEU A 110 50.13 24.57 30.22
C LEU A 110 49.90 24.70 31.74
N SER A 111 50.41 23.76 32.54
CA SER A 111 50.26 23.74 34.01
C SER A 111 51.40 24.43 34.78
N ARG A 112 52.51 24.83 34.13
CA ARG A 112 53.64 25.53 34.78
C ARG A 112 53.37 27.03 34.99
N PRO A 113 53.80 27.62 36.13
CA PRO A 113 53.71 29.06 36.38
C PRO A 113 54.55 29.90 35.40
N ILE A 114 54.18 31.17 35.23
CA ILE A 114 54.62 32.04 34.11
C ILE A 114 56.07 32.54 34.24
N ARG A 115 56.73 32.43 35.42
CA ARG A 115 57.96 33.18 35.71
C ARG A 115 59.12 32.38 36.33
N SER A 116 59.17 31.05 36.21
CA SER A 116 60.17 30.23 36.92
C SER A 116 61.22 29.52 36.05
N SER A 117 61.35 29.84 34.75
CA SER A 117 62.25 29.12 33.83
C SER A 117 63.36 30.00 33.25
N PRO A 118 64.63 29.57 33.29
CA PRO A 118 65.74 30.22 32.60
C PRO A 118 65.64 30.19 31.05
N ARG A 119 64.70 29.40 30.49
CA ARG A 119 64.48 29.22 29.05
C ARG A 119 63.12 29.79 28.58
N CYS A 120 62.75 30.94 29.12
CA CYS A 120 61.43 31.59 29.00
C CYS A 120 60.86 31.61 27.56
N ASP A 121 61.68 31.89 26.55
CA ASP A 121 61.20 31.97 25.16
C ASP A 121 60.84 30.61 24.55
N HIS A 122 61.55 29.55 24.91
CA HIS A 122 61.23 28.19 24.47
C HIS A 122 59.92 27.70 25.11
N ASP A 123 59.76 27.88 26.43
CA ASP A 123 58.52 27.54 27.13
C ASP A 123 57.32 28.36 26.63
N ARG A 124 57.54 29.61 26.19
CA ARG A 124 56.52 30.46 25.58
C ARG A 124 56.07 29.93 24.22
N ASN A 125 57.00 29.44 23.41
CA ASN A 125 56.67 28.80 22.13
C ASN A 125 55.93 27.47 22.32
N GLU A 126 56.40 26.61 23.22
CA GLU A 126 55.73 25.34 23.54
C GLU A 126 54.30 25.56 24.06
N ARG A 127 54.07 26.58 24.89
CA ARG A 127 52.72 26.99 25.31
C ARG A 127 51.84 27.49 24.17
N ASN A 128 52.40 28.23 23.22
CA ASN A 128 51.64 28.70 22.05
C ASN A 128 51.26 27.54 21.14
N VAL A 129 52.15 26.56 20.96
CA VAL A 129 51.87 25.33 20.23
C VAL A 129 50.78 24.53 20.94
N ALA A 130 50.89 24.34 22.26
CA ALA A 130 49.89 23.64 23.06
C ALA A 130 48.50 24.30 22.98
N ARG A 131 48.42 25.63 23.09
CA ARG A 131 47.15 26.38 22.94
C ARG A 131 46.56 26.27 21.54
N ARG A 132 47.38 26.28 20.49
CA ARG A 132 46.90 26.08 19.12
C ARG A 132 46.35 24.67 18.92
N LEU A 133 46.99 23.66 19.50
CA LEU A 133 46.49 22.29 19.46
C LEU A 133 45.16 22.16 20.22
N GLU A 134 45.00 22.84 21.35
CA GLU A 134 43.75 22.86 22.13
C GLU A 134 42.61 23.47 21.34
N GLN A 135 42.87 24.60 20.66
CA GLN A 135 41.91 25.23 19.77
C GLN A 135 41.51 24.33 18.59
N VAL A 136 42.47 23.59 18.01
CA VAL A 136 42.17 22.65 16.91
C VAL A 136 41.31 21.49 17.41
N LEU A 137 41.63 20.91 18.57
CA LEU A 137 40.83 19.84 19.18
C LEU A 137 39.43 20.30 19.56
N GLU A 138 39.27 21.52 20.08
CA GLU A 138 37.96 22.10 20.39
C GLU A 138 37.10 22.30 19.13
N VAL A 139 37.71 22.77 18.03
CA VAL A 139 37.04 22.88 16.73
C VAL A 139 36.63 21.51 16.19
N GLU A 140 37.50 20.49 16.27
CA GLU A 140 37.16 19.13 15.85
C GLU A 140 36.03 18.54 16.71
N HIS A 141 36.09 18.71 18.04
CA HIS A 141 35.03 18.27 18.95
C HIS A 141 33.69 18.90 18.57
N MET A 142 33.63 20.23 18.40
CA MET A 142 32.40 20.90 17.99
C MET A 142 31.88 20.42 16.62
N ASN A 143 32.77 20.15 15.67
CA ASN A 143 32.38 19.65 14.35
C ASN A 143 31.72 18.27 14.44
N TYR A 144 32.30 17.34 15.20
CA TYR A 144 31.73 16.00 15.35
C TYR A 144 30.48 15.98 16.22
N GLU A 145 30.39 16.83 17.25
CA GLU A 145 29.19 17.00 18.06
C GLU A 145 28.02 17.53 17.21
N LYS A 146 28.29 18.54 16.38
CA LYS A 146 27.31 19.05 15.42
C LYS A 146 26.85 17.97 14.45
N LEU A 147 27.78 17.21 13.87
CA LEU A 147 27.46 16.10 12.96
C LEU A 147 26.60 15.04 13.66
N GLN A 148 26.93 14.67 14.90
CA GLN A 148 26.16 13.71 15.68
C GLN A 148 24.72 14.18 15.91
N ASN A 149 24.53 15.47 16.20
CA ASN A 149 23.21 16.07 16.39
C ASN A 149 22.40 16.11 15.08
N GLU A 150 23.02 16.54 13.97
CA GLU A 150 22.40 16.51 12.64
C GLU A 150 21.90 15.09 12.28
N LYS A 151 22.69 14.06 12.60
CA LYS A 151 22.31 12.66 12.36
C LYS A 151 21.23 12.15 13.31
N ASN A 152 21.18 12.63 14.55
CA ASN A 152 20.08 12.33 15.46
C ASN A 152 18.73 12.88 14.93
N GLU A 153 18.73 14.11 14.43
CA GLU A 153 17.53 14.74 13.85
C GLU A 153 17.08 14.05 12.55
N GLU A 154 18.03 13.62 11.71
CA GLU A 154 17.73 12.85 10.50
C GLU A 154 17.14 11.47 10.84
N LEU A 155 17.73 10.76 11.80
CA LEU A 155 17.20 9.48 12.28
C LEU A 155 15.79 9.63 12.87
N ALA A 156 15.54 10.69 13.64
CA ALA A 156 14.21 10.95 14.21
C ALA A 156 13.15 11.13 13.11
N ARG A 157 13.47 11.88 12.05
CA ARG A 157 12.59 12.05 10.89
C ARG A 157 12.34 10.74 10.14
N LEU A 158 13.38 9.97 9.86
CA LEU A 158 13.26 8.67 9.19
C LEU A 158 12.41 7.67 10.00
N TRP A 159 12.53 7.69 11.34
CA TRP A 159 11.70 6.87 12.22
C TRP A 159 10.23 7.25 12.18
N GLU A 160 9.91 8.54 12.13
CA GLU A 160 8.54 9.02 11.98
C GLU A 160 7.94 8.56 10.65
N ASP A 161 8.69 8.67 9.55
CA ASP A 161 8.26 8.23 8.22
C ASP A 161 8.03 6.71 8.16
N ILE A 162 8.89 5.91 8.78
CA ILE A 162 8.68 4.45 8.90
C ILE A 162 7.39 4.14 9.66
N ASN A 163 7.10 4.87 10.73
CA ASN A 163 5.89 4.62 11.51
C ASN A 163 4.63 4.97 10.71
N LYS A 164 4.66 6.06 9.94
CA LYS A 164 3.58 6.43 9.01
C LYS A 164 3.35 5.33 7.96
N LEU A 165 4.42 4.89 7.29
CA LEU A 165 4.33 3.85 6.26
C LEU A 165 3.89 2.49 6.82
N LYS A 166 4.32 2.13 8.03
CA LYS A 166 3.84 0.92 8.71
C LYS A 166 2.34 0.98 8.97
N HIS A 167 1.82 2.13 9.41
CA HIS A 167 0.40 2.30 9.66
C HIS A 167 -0.42 2.23 8.37
N GLU A 168 0.07 2.85 7.30
CA GLU A 168 -0.57 2.75 5.98
C GLU A 168 -0.57 1.31 5.46
N LEU A 169 0.57 0.61 5.56
CA LEU A 169 0.68 -0.78 5.15
C LEU A 169 -0.26 -1.70 5.92
N GLU A 170 -0.42 -1.50 7.23
CA GLU A 170 -1.38 -2.26 8.03
C GLU A 170 -2.83 -2.00 7.57
N THR A 171 -3.16 -0.74 7.30
CA THR A 171 -4.48 -0.37 6.76
C THR A 171 -4.76 -1.06 5.42
N ARG A 172 -3.77 -1.10 4.52
CA ARG A 172 -3.89 -1.78 3.22
C ARG A 172 -3.98 -3.30 3.36
N LYS A 173 -3.28 -3.90 4.32
CA LYS A 173 -3.41 -5.35 4.61
C LYS A 173 -4.82 -5.72 5.08
N VAL A 174 -5.42 -4.89 5.93
CA VAL A 174 -6.81 -5.08 6.36
C VAL A 174 -7.77 -4.97 5.16
N GLU A 175 -7.52 -4.05 4.22
CA GLU A 175 -8.30 -3.97 2.97
C GLU A 175 -8.16 -5.22 2.12
N ILE A 176 -6.94 -5.73 1.93
CA ILE A 176 -6.68 -6.98 1.19
C ILE A 176 -7.47 -8.14 1.80
N GLU A 177 -7.47 -8.26 3.12
CA GLU A 177 -8.16 -9.35 3.80
C GLU A 177 -9.68 -9.32 3.57
N LYS A 178 -10.29 -8.13 3.55
CA LYS A 178 -11.69 -7.96 3.17
C LYS A 178 -11.96 -8.42 1.73
N TYR A 179 -11.09 -8.07 0.79
CA TYR A 179 -11.25 -8.49 -0.60
C TYR A 179 -11.04 -9.99 -0.78
N LYS A 180 -10.12 -10.63 -0.04
CA LYS A 180 -9.95 -12.09 -0.04
C LYS A 180 -11.23 -12.79 0.40
N GLN A 181 -11.85 -12.35 1.49
CA GLN A 181 -13.12 -12.92 1.96
C GLN A 181 -14.23 -12.80 0.90
N ILE A 182 -14.28 -11.67 0.18
CA ILE A 182 -15.24 -11.49 -0.93
C ILE A 182 -14.97 -12.50 -2.06
N VAL A 183 -13.71 -12.76 -2.39
CA VAL A 183 -13.31 -13.74 -3.41
C VAL A 183 -13.66 -15.16 -2.95
N GLU A 184 -13.34 -15.53 -1.72
CA GLU A 184 -13.64 -16.87 -1.15
C GLU A 184 -15.15 -17.16 -1.10
N ILE A 185 -15.96 -16.19 -0.66
CA ILE A 185 -17.43 -16.32 -0.67
C ILE A 185 -17.93 -16.55 -2.11
N ARG A 186 -17.33 -15.88 -3.11
CA ARG A 186 -17.70 -16.06 -4.52
C ARG A 186 -17.30 -17.42 -5.07
N GLU A 187 -16.08 -17.89 -4.81
CA GLU A 187 -15.65 -19.24 -5.20
C GLU A 187 -16.56 -20.31 -4.58
N SER A 188 -17.01 -20.10 -3.33
CA SER A 188 -18.00 -20.96 -2.70
C SER A 188 -19.36 -20.93 -3.42
N ILE A 189 -19.83 -19.76 -3.87
CA ILE A 189 -21.08 -19.64 -4.63
C ILE A 189 -20.95 -20.34 -5.99
N ASP A 190 -19.85 -20.10 -6.72
CA ASP A 190 -19.59 -20.70 -8.03
C ASP A 190 -19.54 -22.24 -7.91
N ASN A 191 -18.91 -22.78 -6.86
CA ASN A 191 -18.89 -24.22 -6.58
C ASN A 191 -20.27 -24.81 -6.26
N VAL A 192 -21.14 -24.06 -5.57
CA VAL A 192 -22.53 -24.48 -5.33
C VAL A 192 -23.34 -24.47 -6.63
N LEU A 193 -23.14 -23.49 -7.51
CA LEU A 193 -23.81 -23.43 -8.81
C LEU A 193 -23.38 -24.58 -9.72
N LEU A 194 -22.07 -24.89 -9.78
CA LEU A 194 -21.54 -26.03 -10.54
C LEU A 194 -22.10 -27.37 -10.04
N THR A 195 -22.25 -27.54 -8.73
CA THR A 195 -22.83 -28.78 -8.17
C THR A 195 -24.35 -28.91 -8.35
N ILE A 196 -25.05 -27.81 -8.64
CA ILE A 196 -26.48 -27.83 -9.03
C ILE A 196 -26.61 -28.21 -10.51
N ASP A 197 -25.75 -27.69 -11.39
CA ASP A 197 -25.70 -28.04 -12.82
C ASP A 197 -25.35 -29.53 -13.03
N ASP A 198 -24.36 -30.06 -12.30
CA ASP A 198 -23.96 -31.48 -12.38
C ASP A 198 -25.02 -32.47 -11.88
N ARG A 199 -25.97 -32.00 -11.06
CA ARG A 199 -27.07 -32.82 -10.53
C ARG A 199 -28.32 -32.81 -11.40
N GLY A 200 -28.33 -32.05 -12.50
CA GLY A 200 -29.37 -32.10 -13.53
C GLY A 200 -30.80 -32.01 -12.97
N ILE A 201 -31.07 -31.01 -12.13
CA ILE A 201 -32.46 -30.64 -11.77
C ILE A 201 -33.01 -29.72 -12.86
#